data_AF-A3LT15-F1
#
_entry.id   AF-A3LT15-F1
#
_cell.length_a   1.000
_cell.length_b   1.000
_cell.length_c   1.000
_cell.angle_alpha   90.00
_cell.angle_beta   90.00
_cell.angle_gamma   90.00
#
_symmetry.space_group_name_H-M   'P 1'
#
loop_
_entity.id
_entity.type
_entity.pdbx_description
1 polymer ?
#
loop_
_entity_poly.entity_id
_entity_poly.type
_entity_poly.pdbx_seq_one_letter_code
_entity_poly.pdbx_strand_id
1 'polypeptide(L)'
;MEDILSDIKDHLDTEDFGRISEGLDQLDLLLSRLLPEIVKFQNGSVLSASNKGIHTGNGSGTSLNSFIALQDSFRFNVASSLLNYYSLLSSNNSTTQNLDEDEINNATLKCNRLLQGLLLLHPESRSLFHRQKNMDAILGLFEKNNSIEIAVSMITTLIHILLKDLVNFRNFEENYGCSILIRRFKLSSFDMSKINNHKDSKKIYTQQDLNFKIIEFLIFYLIDEHTVANPGSESKAQIKTVEEKSNLFRKDFPEIDSLIENLNELKDL
;
A
#
# COMPACT_ATOMS: atom_id res chain seq x y z
N MET A 1 15.24 -17.33 -12.15
CA MET A 1 14.44 -16.26 -11.50
C MET A 1 14.10 -15.18 -12.50
N GLU A 2 15.07 -14.67 -13.26
CA GLU A 2 14.84 -13.67 -14.32
C GLU A 2 13.78 -14.06 -15.35
N ASP A 3 13.82 -15.30 -15.86
CA ASP A 3 12.82 -15.77 -16.85
C ASP A 3 11.40 -15.74 -16.26
N ILE A 4 11.23 -16.28 -15.04
CA ILE A 4 9.95 -16.28 -14.31
C ILE A 4 9.43 -14.86 -14.10
N LEU A 5 10.30 -13.92 -13.72
CA LEU A 5 9.90 -12.52 -13.55
C LEU A 5 9.56 -11.85 -14.88
N SER A 6 10.27 -12.19 -15.95
CA SER A 6 9.97 -11.67 -17.28
C SER A 6 8.59 -12.15 -17.73
N ASP A 7 8.32 -13.45 -17.60
CA ASP A 7 7.01 -14.03 -17.94
C ASP A 7 5.88 -13.38 -17.12
N ILE A 8 6.04 -13.24 -15.81
CA ILE A 8 5.04 -12.57 -14.95
C ILE A 8 4.80 -11.13 -15.42
N LYS A 9 5.87 -10.36 -15.69
CA LYS A 9 5.75 -8.98 -16.15
C LYS A 9 5.09 -8.89 -17.52
N ASP A 10 5.38 -9.80 -18.44
CA ASP A 10 4.75 -9.85 -19.76
C ASP A 10 3.23 -10.11 -19.68
N HIS A 11 2.74 -10.73 -18.60
CA HIS A 11 1.31 -10.86 -18.33
C HIS A 11 0.71 -9.60 -17.70
N LEU A 12 1.45 -8.96 -16.77
CA LEU A 12 1.01 -7.77 -16.04
C LEU A 12 1.07 -6.46 -16.85
N ASP A 13 2.00 -6.35 -17.79
CA ASP A 13 2.25 -5.13 -18.59
C ASP A 13 1.34 -5.05 -19.86
N THR A 14 0.26 -5.83 -19.89
CA THR A 14 -0.73 -5.84 -20.99
C THR A 14 -1.96 -4.98 -20.66
N GLU A 15 -2.84 -4.76 -21.63
CA GLU A 15 -4.17 -4.18 -21.39
C GLU A 15 -5.25 -5.25 -21.20
N ASP A 16 -4.94 -6.53 -21.45
CA ASP A 16 -5.88 -7.64 -21.34
C ASP A 16 -6.02 -8.08 -19.88
N PHE A 17 -7.21 -7.85 -19.30
CA PHE A 17 -7.50 -8.22 -17.92
C PHE A 17 -7.31 -9.71 -17.63
N GLY A 18 -7.62 -10.60 -18.58
CA GLY A 18 -7.43 -12.04 -18.39
C GLY A 18 -5.97 -12.40 -18.18
N ARG A 19 -5.08 -11.81 -19.01
CA ARG A 19 -3.63 -11.96 -18.85
C ARG A 19 -3.13 -11.33 -17.56
N ILE A 20 -3.64 -10.15 -17.19
CA ILE A 20 -3.24 -9.51 -15.92
C ILE A 20 -3.62 -10.39 -14.73
N SER A 21 -4.84 -10.94 -14.71
CA SER A 21 -5.27 -11.84 -13.63
C SER A 21 -4.37 -13.06 -13.52
N GLU A 22 -3.98 -13.67 -14.66
CA GLU A 22 -3.03 -14.77 -14.68
C GLU A 22 -1.65 -14.34 -14.14
N GLY A 23 -1.14 -13.17 -14.54
CA GLY A 23 0.11 -12.62 -14.01
C GLY A 23 0.08 -12.39 -12.50
N LEU A 24 -1.05 -11.92 -11.96
CA LEU A 24 -1.25 -11.78 -10.52
C LEU A 24 -1.24 -13.15 -9.80
N ASP A 25 -1.84 -14.18 -10.39
CA ASP A 25 -1.81 -15.55 -9.86
C ASP A 25 -0.40 -16.15 -9.88
N GLN A 26 0.33 -15.97 -10.97
CA GLN A 26 1.72 -16.42 -11.09
C GLN A 26 2.62 -15.73 -10.06
N LEU A 27 2.43 -14.41 -9.84
CA LEU A 27 3.16 -13.66 -8.83
C LEU A 27 2.83 -14.14 -7.40
N ASP A 28 1.55 -14.37 -7.10
CA ASP A 28 1.13 -14.88 -5.79
C ASP A 28 1.73 -16.26 -5.49
N LEU A 29 1.74 -17.14 -6.49
CA LEU A 29 2.36 -18.45 -6.39
C LEU A 29 3.88 -18.35 -6.16
N LEU A 30 4.55 -17.44 -6.86
CA LEU A 30 5.98 -17.19 -6.68
C LEU A 30 6.28 -16.71 -5.25
N LEU A 31 5.58 -15.69 -4.77
CA LEU A 31 5.79 -15.16 -3.41
C LEU A 31 5.44 -16.20 -2.34
N SER A 32 4.40 -17.01 -2.56
CA SER A 32 4.05 -18.13 -1.67
C SER A 32 5.16 -19.17 -1.57
N ARG A 33 5.86 -19.47 -2.68
CA ARG A 33 7.02 -20.37 -2.68
C ARG A 33 8.22 -19.77 -1.93
N LEU A 34 8.37 -18.45 -1.96
CA LEU A 34 9.43 -17.74 -1.24
C LEU A 34 9.11 -17.53 0.26
N LEU A 35 7.85 -17.70 0.68
CA LEU A 35 7.39 -17.43 2.05
C LEU A 35 8.23 -18.12 3.15
N PRO A 36 8.64 -19.40 3.05
CA PRO A 36 9.48 -20.03 4.06
C PRO A 36 10.84 -19.34 4.23
N GLU A 37 11.42 -18.81 3.15
CA GLU A 37 12.67 -18.05 3.19
C GLU A 37 12.43 -16.65 3.76
N ILE A 38 11.32 -16.01 3.42
CA ILE A 38 10.92 -14.68 3.93
C ILE A 38 10.76 -14.73 5.46
N VAL A 39 10.06 -15.75 5.98
CA VAL A 39 9.87 -15.91 7.43
C VAL A 39 11.21 -16.11 8.15
N LYS A 40 12.13 -16.90 7.56
CA LYS A 40 13.49 -17.06 8.11
C LYS A 40 14.29 -15.76 8.07
N PHE A 41 14.18 -14.99 6.99
CA PHE A 41 14.86 -13.71 6.84
C PHE A 41 14.38 -12.70 7.90
N GLN A 42 13.06 -12.57 8.09
CA GLN A 42 12.47 -11.66 9.08
C GLN A 42 12.81 -12.08 10.52
N ASN A 43 12.76 -13.37 10.83
CA ASN A 43 13.09 -13.88 12.17
C ASN A 43 14.61 -13.85 12.46
N GLY A 44 15.45 -14.06 11.45
CA GLY A 44 16.92 -14.03 11.57
C GLY A 44 17.50 -12.62 11.66
N SER A 45 16.81 -11.62 11.10
CA SER A 45 17.21 -10.21 11.20
C SER A 45 17.15 -9.67 12.64
N VAL A 46 16.29 -10.24 13.51
CA VAL A 46 16.17 -9.83 14.92
C VAL A 46 17.38 -10.25 15.76
N LEU A 47 18.10 -11.30 15.35
CA LEU A 47 19.28 -11.81 16.08
C LEU A 47 20.62 -11.23 15.57
N SER A 48 20.61 -10.47 14.48
CA SER A 48 21.85 -10.05 13.78
C SER A 48 22.19 -8.56 13.96
N ALA A 49 21.35 -7.79 14.67
CA ALA A 49 21.52 -6.33 14.83
C ALA A 49 22.71 -5.91 15.72
N SER A 50 23.42 -6.85 16.37
CA SER A 50 24.57 -6.53 17.23
C SER A 50 25.94 -6.60 16.55
N ASN A 51 26.05 -7.01 15.28
CA ASN A 51 27.34 -7.04 14.59
C ASN A 51 27.27 -6.35 13.23
N LYS A 52 27.66 -5.07 13.20
CA LYS A 52 28.29 -4.46 12.01
C LYS A 52 29.59 -5.20 11.75
N GLY A 53 29.49 -6.35 11.08
CA GLY A 53 30.58 -7.20 10.68
C GLY A 53 30.39 -7.60 9.23
N ILE A 54 31.39 -7.27 8.42
CA ILE A 54 31.57 -7.66 7.03
C ILE A 54 31.18 -9.13 6.84
N HIS A 55 30.11 -9.39 6.09
CA HIS A 55 29.80 -10.74 5.59
C HIS A 55 29.90 -10.76 4.07
N THR A 56 31.15 -10.81 3.60
CA THR A 56 31.49 -11.63 2.44
C THR A 56 31.34 -13.09 2.85
N GLY A 57 30.12 -13.61 2.74
CA GLY A 57 29.81 -15.03 2.95
C GLY A 57 29.44 -15.68 1.63
N ASN A 58 30.34 -16.49 1.08
CA ASN A 58 30.08 -17.42 -0.02
C ASN A 58 28.97 -18.41 0.39
N GLY A 59 27.72 -18.07 0.10
CA GLY A 59 26.60 -18.99 0.08
C GLY A 59 25.79 -18.69 -1.17
N SER A 60 25.64 -19.67 -2.06
CA SER A 60 24.72 -19.62 -3.20
C SER A 60 23.44 -18.88 -2.82
N GLY A 61 23.22 -17.69 -3.40
CA GLY A 61 22.13 -16.81 -3.01
C GLY A 61 20.81 -17.58 -2.99
N THR A 62 20.09 -17.50 -1.88
CA THR A 62 18.75 -18.09 -1.78
C THR A 62 17.87 -17.52 -2.89
N SER A 63 16.82 -18.25 -3.28
CA SER A 63 15.92 -17.78 -4.34
C SER A 63 15.32 -16.42 -3.97
N LEU A 64 15.12 -16.15 -2.68
CA LEU A 64 14.70 -14.85 -2.15
C LEU A 64 15.73 -13.74 -2.38
N ASN A 65 17.03 -13.98 -2.12
CA ASN A 65 18.06 -12.97 -2.33
C ASN A 65 18.18 -12.61 -3.82
N SER A 66 18.09 -13.60 -4.71
CA SER A 66 18.04 -13.35 -6.15
C SER A 66 16.78 -12.57 -6.55
N PHE A 67 15.62 -12.90 -5.98
CA PHE A 67 14.38 -12.18 -6.22
C PHE A 67 14.49 -10.71 -5.81
N ILE A 68 14.96 -10.44 -4.58
CA ILE A 68 15.11 -9.08 -4.03
C ILE A 68 16.11 -8.28 -4.86
N ALA A 69 17.27 -8.84 -5.18
CA ALA A 69 18.29 -8.14 -5.98
C ALA A 69 17.79 -7.78 -7.40
N LEU A 70 16.87 -8.57 -7.97
CA LEU A 70 16.25 -8.24 -9.25
C LEU A 70 15.24 -7.09 -9.14
N GLN A 71 14.67 -6.81 -7.95
CA GLN A 71 13.74 -5.69 -7.78
C GLN A 71 14.42 -4.31 -7.88
N ASP A 72 15.75 -4.23 -7.68
CA ASP A 72 16.54 -3.03 -7.94
C ASP A 72 16.61 -2.70 -9.44
N SER A 73 16.44 -3.69 -10.31
CA SER A 73 16.46 -3.50 -11.76
C SER A 73 15.12 -2.99 -12.26
N PHE A 74 15.13 -1.88 -12.99
CA PHE A 74 13.92 -1.36 -13.66
C PHE A 74 13.23 -2.43 -14.53
N ARG A 75 14.00 -3.30 -15.18
CA ARG A 75 13.45 -4.36 -16.04
C ARG A 75 12.64 -5.40 -15.26
N PHE A 76 13.05 -5.72 -14.03
CA PHE A 76 12.51 -6.84 -13.26
C PHE A 76 11.72 -6.42 -12.01
N ASN A 77 11.66 -5.11 -11.71
CA ASN A 77 10.86 -4.58 -10.62
C ASN A 77 9.38 -4.83 -10.88
N VAL A 78 8.80 -5.81 -10.19
CA VAL A 78 7.42 -6.25 -10.41
C VAL A 78 6.40 -5.25 -9.85
N ALA A 79 6.77 -4.47 -8.82
CA ALA A 79 5.90 -3.43 -8.27
C ALA A 79 5.55 -2.38 -9.33
N SER A 80 6.48 -2.10 -10.27
CA SER A 80 6.22 -1.20 -11.40
C SER A 80 5.13 -1.74 -12.35
N SER A 81 5.05 -3.05 -12.57
CA SER A 81 4.01 -3.67 -13.40
C SER A 81 2.65 -3.69 -12.71
N LEU A 82 2.60 -3.85 -11.38
CA LEU A 82 1.34 -3.70 -10.63
C LEU A 82 0.75 -2.29 -10.76
N LEU A 83 1.56 -1.25 -10.98
CA LEU A 83 1.07 0.11 -11.24
C LEU A 83 0.31 0.25 -12.56
N ASN A 84 0.63 -0.59 -13.55
CA ASN A 84 -0.11 -0.61 -14.81
C ASN A 84 -1.54 -1.06 -14.58
N TYR A 85 -1.78 -2.02 -13.68
CA TYR A 85 -3.12 -2.42 -13.28
C TYR A 85 -3.92 -1.27 -12.65
N TYR A 86 -3.36 -0.53 -11.69
CA TYR A 86 -4.04 0.63 -11.11
C TYR A 86 -4.34 1.72 -12.15
N SER A 87 -3.39 1.95 -13.06
CA SER A 87 -3.55 2.93 -14.15
C SER A 87 -4.65 2.51 -15.13
N LEU A 88 -4.75 1.22 -15.44
CA LEU A 88 -5.80 0.65 -16.30
C LEU A 88 -7.18 0.82 -15.67
N LEU A 89 -7.34 0.52 -14.37
CA LEU A 89 -8.62 0.68 -13.69
C LEU A 89 -9.01 2.14 -13.45
N SER A 90 -8.03 3.01 -13.22
CA SER A 90 -8.29 4.44 -13.01
C SER A 90 -8.64 5.14 -14.33
N SER A 91 -8.13 4.66 -15.45
CA SER A 91 -8.52 5.11 -16.78
C SER A 91 -9.92 4.56 -17.10
N ASN A 92 -10.87 5.40 -17.48
CA ASN A 92 -12.25 4.98 -17.82
C ASN A 92 -12.30 4.22 -19.17
N ASN A 93 -11.42 3.25 -19.36
CA ASN A 93 -11.25 2.52 -20.60
C ASN A 93 -12.35 1.47 -20.76
N SER A 94 -12.80 1.26 -22.00
CA SER A 94 -13.82 0.27 -22.36
C SER A 94 -13.43 -1.17 -22.01
N THR A 95 -12.16 -1.43 -21.71
CA THR A 95 -11.60 -2.76 -21.43
C THR A 95 -12.18 -3.40 -20.17
N THR A 96 -12.62 -2.60 -19.19
CA THR A 96 -13.22 -3.11 -17.94
C THR A 96 -14.74 -3.10 -17.93
N GLN A 97 -15.39 -2.52 -18.94
CA GLN A 97 -16.85 -2.32 -18.96
C GLN A 97 -17.66 -3.61 -19.14
N ASN A 98 -17.04 -4.67 -19.68
CA ASN A 98 -17.70 -5.96 -19.92
C ASN A 98 -17.30 -7.05 -18.92
N LEU A 99 -16.46 -6.71 -17.94
CA LEU A 99 -15.97 -7.67 -16.96
C LEU A 99 -16.92 -7.75 -15.77
N ASP A 100 -16.94 -8.92 -15.14
CA ASP A 100 -17.69 -9.11 -13.90
C ASP A 100 -17.07 -8.27 -12.77
N GLU A 101 -17.92 -7.57 -12.01
CA GLU A 101 -17.48 -6.68 -10.93
C GLU A 101 -16.74 -7.48 -9.85
N ASP A 102 -17.18 -8.72 -9.59
CA ASP A 102 -16.54 -9.62 -8.63
C ASP A 102 -15.13 -10.04 -9.08
N GLU A 103 -14.90 -10.25 -10.38
CA GLU A 103 -13.57 -10.55 -10.92
C GLU A 103 -12.61 -9.37 -10.73
N ILE A 104 -13.05 -8.15 -11.09
CA ILE A 104 -12.27 -6.93 -10.88
C ILE A 104 -11.98 -6.74 -9.39
N ASN A 105 -12.97 -6.96 -8.53
CA ASN A 105 -12.80 -6.79 -7.10
C ASN A 105 -11.76 -7.77 -6.54
N ASN A 106 -11.85 -9.06 -6.90
CA ASN A 106 -10.90 -10.07 -6.47
C ASN A 106 -9.47 -9.80 -6.99
N ALA A 107 -9.32 -9.41 -8.25
CA ALA A 107 -8.03 -9.03 -8.82
C ALA A 107 -7.44 -7.80 -8.12
N THR A 108 -8.28 -6.81 -7.78
CA THR A 108 -7.84 -5.59 -7.07
C THR A 108 -7.36 -5.92 -5.66
N LEU A 109 -8.09 -6.75 -4.91
CA LEU A 109 -7.67 -7.19 -3.58
C LEU A 109 -6.35 -7.96 -3.63
N LYS A 110 -6.18 -8.82 -4.64
CA LYS A 110 -4.94 -9.57 -4.86
C LYS A 110 -3.79 -8.64 -5.19
N CYS A 111 -3.97 -7.71 -6.14
CA CYS A 111 -2.97 -6.71 -6.51
C CYS A 111 -2.52 -5.88 -5.30
N ASN A 112 -3.46 -5.39 -4.49
CA ASN A 112 -3.17 -4.64 -3.26
C ASN A 112 -2.31 -5.46 -2.29
N ARG A 113 -2.70 -6.72 -2.00
CA ARG A 113 -1.95 -7.60 -1.09
C ARG A 113 -0.55 -7.88 -1.62
N LEU A 114 -0.40 -8.13 -2.93
CA LEU A 114 0.89 -8.38 -3.56
C LEU A 114 1.78 -7.14 -3.49
N LEU A 115 1.25 -5.96 -3.80
CA LEU A 115 1.99 -4.70 -3.70
C LEU A 115 2.44 -4.44 -2.25
N GLN A 116 1.56 -4.61 -1.26
CA GLN A 116 1.91 -4.49 0.16
C GLN A 116 3.09 -5.41 0.52
N GLY A 117 3.02 -6.69 0.14
CA GLY A 117 4.09 -7.65 0.38
C GLY A 117 5.41 -7.27 -0.31
N LEU A 118 5.35 -6.82 -1.57
CA LEU A 118 6.53 -6.37 -2.31
C LEU A 118 7.19 -5.15 -1.66
N LEU A 119 6.42 -4.18 -1.16
CA LEU A 119 6.97 -3.00 -0.47
C LEU A 119 7.57 -3.33 0.91
N LEU A 120 7.17 -4.44 1.52
CA LEU A 120 7.83 -4.96 2.73
C LEU A 120 9.14 -5.70 2.40
N LEU A 121 9.18 -6.44 1.29
CA LEU A 121 10.37 -7.17 0.85
C LEU A 121 11.43 -6.27 0.23
N HIS A 122 11.00 -5.24 -0.51
CA HIS A 122 11.85 -4.30 -1.23
C HIS A 122 11.37 -2.85 -0.99
N PRO A 123 11.74 -2.26 0.16
CA PRO A 123 11.42 -0.89 0.55
C PRO A 123 11.63 0.18 -0.53
N GLU A 124 12.66 0.02 -1.35
CA GLU A 124 13.13 0.95 -2.37
C GLU A 124 12.09 1.10 -3.51
N SER A 125 11.22 0.10 -3.72
CA SER A 125 10.09 0.18 -4.65
C SER A 125 9.07 1.25 -4.27
N ARG A 126 9.09 1.79 -3.04
CA ARG A 126 8.28 2.96 -2.66
C ARG A 126 8.59 4.19 -3.50
N SER A 127 9.81 4.30 -4.04
CA SER A 127 10.21 5.42 -4.92
C SER A 127 9.39 5.52 -6.20
N LEU A 128 8.72 4.44 -6.62
CA LEU A 128 7.77 4.47 -7.73
C LEU A 128 6.64 5.48 -7.47
N PHE A 129 6.26 5.68 -6.21
CA PHE A 129 5.19 6.60 -5.80
C PHE A 129 5.67 8.03 -5.58
N HIS A 130 6.97 8.33 -5.74
CA HIS A 130 7.45 9.72 -5.79
C HIS A 130 6.91 10.46 -7.01
N ARG A 131 6.45 9.72 -8.03
CA ARG A 131 5.80 10.26 -9.22
C ARG A 131 4.33 10.54 -8.93
N GLN A 132 3.91 11.79 -9.12
CA GLN A 132 2.52 12.24 -8.93
C GLN A 132 1.49 11.33 -9.61
N LYS A 133 1.70 11.02 -10.90
CA LYS A 133 0.83 10.12 -11.68
C LYS A 133 0.56 8.77 -11.01
N ASN A 134 1.55 8.19 -10.34
CA ASN A 134 1.41 6.87 -9.71
C ASN A 134 0.61 6.96 -8.40
N MET A 135 0.81 8.05 -7.64
CA MET A 135 -0.01 8.35 -6.46
C MET A 135 -1.47 8.63 -6.86
N ASP A 136 -1.66 9.44 -7.91
CA ASP A 136 -2.98 9.75 -8.47
C ASP A 136 -3.75 8.51 -8.94
N ALA A 137 -3.06 7.55 -9.56
CA ALA A 137 -3.71 6.32 -10.01
C ALA A 137 -4.34 5.55 -8.84
N ILE A 138 -3.63 5.44 -7.72
CA ILE A 138 -4.12 4.76 -6.51
C ILE A 138 -5.25 5.54 -5.85
N LEU A 139 -5.07 6.85 -5.67
CA LEU A 139 -6.09 7.70 -5.04
C LEU A 139 -7.36 7.79 -5.88
N GLY A 140 -7.24 7.87 -7.20
CA GLY A 140 -8.36 7.86 -8.13
C GLY A 140 -9.14 6.55 -8.10
N LEU A 141 -8.46 5.40 -7.98
CA LEU A 141 -9.14 4.12 -7.79
C LEU A 141 -9.87 4.07 -6.43
N PHE A 142 -9.23 4.57 -5.37
CA PHE A 142 -9.84 4.62 -4.05
C PHE A 142 -11.11 5.48 -4.02
N GLU A 143 -11.12 6.62 -4.73
CA GLU A 143 -12.27 7.49 -4.83
C GLU A 143 -13.42 6.89 -5.65
N LYS A 144 -13.12 6.18 -6.73
CA LYS A 144 -14.13 5.59 -7.63
C LYS A 144 -14.75 4.29 -7.10
N ASN A 145 -14.07 3.58 -6.20
CA ASN A 145 -14.50 2.25 -5.77
C ASN A 145 -15.49 2.29 -4.59
N ASN A 146 -16.63 1.62 -4.76
CA ASN A 146 -17.70 1.59 -3.75
C ASN A 146 -17.56 0.45 -2.73
N SER A 147 -16.74 -0.57 -3.00
CA SER A 147 -16.55 -1.71 -2.11
C SER A 147 -15.78 -1.34 -0.85
N ILE A 148 -16.38 -1.64 0.31
CA ILE A 148 -15.78 -1.41 1.63
C ILE A 148 -14.50 -2.24 1.80
N GLU A 149 -14.52 -3.49 1.34
CA GLU A 149 -13.36 -4.40 1.40
C GLU A 149 -12.17 -3.84 0.61
N ILE A 150 -12.43 -3.33 -0.60
CA ILE A 150 -11.40 -2.68 -1.42
C ILE A 150 -10.91 -1.40 -0.76
N ALA A 151 -11.81 -0.57 -0.23
CA ALA A 151 -11.42 0.66 0.46
C ALA A 151 -10.47 0.36 1.64
N VAL A 152 -10.78 -0.63 2.49
CA VAL A 152 -9.92 -1.07 3.60
C VAL A 152 -8.55 -1.56 3.09
N SER A 153 -8.55 -2.35 2.03
CA SER A 153 -7.33 -2.87 1.40
C SER A 153 -6.48 -1.76 0.78
N MET A 154 -7.10 -0.77 0.15
CA MET A 154 -6.43 0.40 -0.43
C MET A 154 -5.82 1.30 0.64
N ILE A 155 -6.53 1.56 1.75
CA ILE A 155 -5.97 2.31 2.88
C ILE A 155 -4.74 1.59 3.44
N THR A 156 -4.83 0.27 3.61
CA THR A 156 -3.68 -0.55 4.04
C THR A 156 -2.51 -0.44 3.04
N THR A 157 -2.80 -0.46 1.74
CA THR A 157 -1.80 -0.25 0.68
C THR A 157 -1.13 1.12 0.78
N LEU A 158 -1.91 2.19 1.01
CA LEU A 158 -1.40 3.54 1.22
C LEU A 158 -0.46 3.61 2.42
N ILE A 159 -0.78 2.96 3.55
CA ILE A 159 0.14 2.88 4.70
C ILE A 159 1.49 2.30 4.27
N HIS A 160 1.50 1.21 3.49
CA HIS A 160 2.73 0.58 3.02
C HIS A 160 3.54 1.44 2.05
N ILE A 161 2.86 2.25 1.22
CA ILE A 161 3.48 3.22 0.30
C ILE A 161 4.15 4.36 1.08
N LEU A 162 3.46 4.87 2.10
CA LEU A 162 3.90 6.01 2.88
C LEU A 162 4.96 5.63 3.94
N LEU A 163 4.98 4.38 4.38
CA LEU A 163 5.82 3.91 5.50
C LEU A 163 7.29 4.33 5.35
N LYS A 164 7.73 5.22 6.26
CA LYS A 164 9.10 5.78 6.33
C LYS A 164 9.57 6.51 5.05
N ASP A 165 8.64 6.97 4.21
CA ASP A 165 8.96 7.70 2.98
C ASP A 165 8.27 9.07 2.95
N LEU A 166 8.99 10.10 3.39
CA LEU A 166 8.43 11.46 3.46
C LEU A 166 8.16 12.07 2.08
N VAL A 167 8.84 11.64 1.02
CA VAL A 167 8.55 12.13 -0.34
C VAL A 167 7.16 11.63 -0.76
N ASN A 168 6.83 10.38 -0.45
CA ASN A 168 5.49 9.85 -0.66
C ASN A 168 4.43 10.55 0.20
N PHE A 169 4.76 10.96 1.45
CA PHE A 169 3.85 11.80 2.25
C PHE A 169 3.53 13.11 1.53
N ARG A 170 4.55 13.84 1.04
CA ARG A 170 4.33 15.10 0.32
C ARG A 170 3.50 14.89 -0.95
N ASN A 171 3.83 13.87 -1.74
CA ASN A 171 3.08 13.58 -2.95
C ASN A 171 1.63 13.17 -2.64
N PHE A 172 1.39 12.38 -1.59
CA PHE A 172 0.04 12.04 -1.14
C PHE A 172 -0.79 13.28 -0.74
N GLU A 173 -0.18 14.23 -0.02
CA GLU A 173 -0.82 15.47 0.38
C GLU A 173 -1.13 16.39 -0.81
N GLU A 174 -0.19 16.53 -1.76
CA GLU A 174 -0.36 17.33 -2.98
C GLU A 174 -1.51 16.80 -3.86
N ASN A 175 -1.81 15.50 -3.79
CA ASN A 175 -2.94 14.87 -4.47
C ASN A 175 -4.19 14.78 -3.59
N TYR A 176 -4.30 15.61 -2.55
CA TYR A 176 -5.46 15.73 -1.66
C TYR A 176 -5.84 14.42 -0.95
N GLY A 177 -4.87 13.53 -0.71
CA GLY A 177 -5.12 12.18 -0.19
C GLY A 177 -5.89 12.15 1.13
N CYS A 178 -5.56 13.04 2.07
CA CYS A 178 -6.29 13.17 3.34
C CYS A 178 -7.76 13.54 3.12
N SER A 179 -8.04 14.53 2.27
CA SER A 179 -9.42 14.97 1.98
C SER A 179 -10.22 13.86 1.30
N ILE A 180 -9.62 13.05 0.43
CA ILE A 180 -10.26 11.89 -0.18
C ILE A 180 -10.66 10.86 0.90
N LEU A 181 -9.73 10.50 1.80
CA LEU A 181 -10.01 9.57 2.91
C LEU A 181 -11.13 10.07 3.82
N ILE A 182 -11.07 11.35 4.20
CA ILE A 182 -12.06 11.98 5.09
C ILE A 182 -13.43 12.05 4.44
N ARG A 183 -13.51 12.39 3.15
CA ARG A 183 -14.77 12.37 2.41
C ARG A 183 -15.38 10.98 2.47
N ARG A 184 -14.57 9.92 2.30
CA ARG A 184 -15.04 8.53 2.43
C ARG A 184 -15.50 8.21 3.85
N PHE A 185 -14.77 8.64 4.88
CA PHE A 185 -15.16 8.50 6.28
C PHE A 185 -16.52 9.15 6.56
N LYS A 186 -16.71 10.41 6.15
CA LYS A 186 -17.94 11.17 6.36
C LYS A 186 -19.15 10.57 5.68
N LEU A 187 -19.03 10.19 4.40
CA LEU A 187 -20.13 9.53 3.66
C LEU A 187 -20.66 8.29 4.39
N SER A 188 -19.82 7.70 5.21
CA SER A 188 -20.00 6.40 5.78
C SER A 188 -20.47 6.43 7.25
N SER A 189 -20.12 7.50 7.99
CA SER A 189 -20.71 7.82 9.29
C SER A 189 -22.21 8.16 9.20
N PHE A 190 -22.70 8.56 8.02
CA PHE A 190 -24.13 8.81 7.78
C PHE A 190 -24.94 7.55 7.41
N ASP A 191 -24.28 6.42 7.09
CA ASP A 191 -24.94 5.24 6.50
C ASP A 191 -24.88 3.99 7.40
N MET A 192 -25.14 4.18 8.70
CA MET A 192 -25.22 3.08 9.70
C MET A 192 -26.48 2.20 9.57
N SER A 193 -27.26 2.33 8.49
CA SER A 193 -28.63 1.82 8.41
C SER A 193 -28.82 0.47 7.69
N LYS A 194 -27.76 -0.17 7.18
CA LYS A 194 -27.89 -1.45 6.45
C LYS A 194 -26.91 -2.52 6.93
N ILE A 195 -27.26 -3.15 8.05
CA ILE A 195 -26.68 -4.45 8.43
C ILE A 195 -27.46 -5.54 7.69
N ASN A 196 -26.92 -6.05 6.59
CA ASN A 196 -27.43 -7.25 5.95
C ASN A 196 -26.91 -8.49 6.68
N ASN A 197 -27.85 -9.26 7.23
CA ASN A 197 -27.60 -10.60 7.77
C ASN A 197 -27.38 -11.57 6.60
N HIS A 198 -26.14 -11.90 6.27
CA HIS A 198 -25.83 -13.11 5.50
C HIS A 198 -24.75 -13.92 6.20
N LYS A 199 -25.09 -15.19 6.49
CA LYS A 199 -24.19 -16.21 7.00
C LYS A 199 -23.49 -16.87 5.81
N ASP A 200 -22.30 -16.39 5.47
CA ASP A 200 -21.32 -17.17 4.72
C ASP A 200 -19.94 -16.88 5.29
N SER A 201 -19.07 -17.90 5.32
CA SER A 201 -17.76 -17.92 6.00
C SER A 201 -16.71 -16.95 5.43
N LYS A 202 -17.10 -16.00 4.58
CA LYS A 202 -16.26 -14.92 4.06
C LYS A 202 -16.30 -13.76 5.05
N LYS A 203 -15.14 -13.23 5.46
CA LYS A 203 -15.07 -12.06 6.34
C LYS A 203 -15.83 -10.89 5.68
N ILE A 204 -16.98 -10.54 6.24
CA ILE A 204 -17.78 -9.41 5.75
C ILE A 204 -17.18 -8.15 6.34
N TYR A 205 -16.66 -7.27 5.49
CA TYR A 205 -16.21 -5.95 5.91
C TYR A 205 -17.42 -5.05 6.12
N THR A 206 -17.52 -4.50 7.32
CA THR A 206 -18.57 -3.60 7.75
C THR A 206 -18.12 -2.15 7.61
N GLN A 207 -19.07 -1.23 7.70
CA GLN A 207 -18.76 0.20 7.73
C GLN A 207 -17.87 0.58 8.93
N GLN A 208 -18.01 -0.14 10.04
CA GLN A 208 -17.14 0.04 11.21
C GLN A 208 -15.69 -0.33 10.89
N ASP A 209 -15.45 -1.41 10.12
CA ASP A 209 -14.10 -1.82 9.72
C ASP A 209 -13.40 -0.74 8.88
N LEU A 210 -14.13 -0.10 7.97
CA LEU A 210 -13.61 1.03 7.19
C LEU A 210 -13.31 2.24 8.08
N ASN A 211 -14.20 2.57 9.02
CA ASN A 211 -13.99 3.68 9.94
C ASN A 211 -12.75 3.44 10.83
N PHE A 212 -12.59 2.24 11.37
CA PHE A 212 -11.40 1.87 12.14
C PHE A 212 -10.14 1.96 11.29
N LYS A 213 -10.19 1.47 10.04
CA LYS A 213 -9.03 1.52 9.15
C LYS A 213 -8.64 2.97 8.77
N ILE A 214 -9.62 3.86 8.60
CA ILE A 214 -9.34 5.29 8.37
C ILE A 214 -8.73 5.93 9.62
N ILE A 215 -9.24 5.63 10.81
CA ILE A 215 -8.65 6.12 12.07
C ILE A 215 -7.22 5.61 12.20
N GLU A 216 -6.97 4.31 12.00
CA GLU A 216 -5.62 3.72 12.00
C GLU A 216 -4.67 4.46 11.05
N PHE A 217 -5.14 4.77 9.82
CA PHE A 217 -4.37 5.59 8.89
C PHE A 217 -4.10 6.99 9.43
N LEU A 218 -5.10 7.68 9.99
CA LEU A 218 -4.92 9.03 10.55
C LEU A 218 -3.92 9.02 11.71
N ILE A 219 -3.98 8.02 12.58
CA ILE A 219 -3.02 7.84 13.67
C ILE A 219 -1.61 7.68 13.10
N PHE A 220 -1.43 6.79 12.12
CA PHE A 220 -0.16 6.59 11.42
C PHE A 220 0.34 7.89 10.75
N TYR A 221 -0.53 8.59 10.04
CA TYR A 221 -0.20 9.80 9.30
C TYR A 221 0.16 10.97 10.23
N LEU A 222 -0.47 11.07 11.40
CA LEU A 222 -0.23 12.10 12.40
C LEU A 222 0.93 11.79 13.36
N ILE A 223 1.71 10.72 13.13
CA ILE A 223 2.97 10.52 13.85
C ILE A 223 3.90 11.71 13.58
N ASP A 224 4.62 12.15 14.60
CA ASP A 224 5.61 13.23 14.45
C ASP A 224 6.76 12.75 13.56
N GLU A 225 6.94 13.40 12.42
CA GLU A 225 7.94 13.03 11.43
C GLU A 225 9.36 13.23 11.93
N HIS A 226 9.58 14.08 12.93
CA HIS A 226 10.89 14.20 13.59
C HIS A 226 11.32 12.91 14.29
N THR A 227 10.37 12.07 14.71
CA THR A 227 10.67 10.77 15.33
C THR A 227 10.95 9.67 14.28
N VAL A 228 10.53 9.90 13.03
CA VAL A 228 10.63 8.93 11.92
C VAL A 228 11.77 9.29 10.97
N ALA A 229 12.17 10.56 10.92
CA ALA A 229 13.30 11.04 10.14
C ALA A 229 14.61 10.45 10.69
N ASN A 230 15.24 9.57 9.91
CA ASN A 230 16.57 9.07 10.25
C ASN A 230 17.58 10.23 10.22
N PRO A 231 18.33 10.48 11.32
CA PRO A 231 19.42 11.45 11.31
C PRO A 231 20.54 10.93 10.41
N GLY A 232 20.53 11.35 9.13
CA GLY A 232 21.51 10.94 8.12
C GLY A 232 20.92 10.59 6.75
N SER A 233 19.59 10.50 6.62
CA SER A 233 18.94 10.42 5.31
C SER A 233 18.75 11.84 4.78
N GLU A 234 19.41 12.19 3.67
CA GLU A 234 19.12 13.40 2.89
C GLU A 234 17.73 13.29 2.24
N SER A 235 16.68 13.20 3.06
CA SER A 235 15.32 13.31 2.56
C SER A 235 15.12 14.76 2.15
N LYS A 236 15.06 15.00 0.83
CA LYS A 236 14.73 16.33 0.26
C LYS A 236 13.31 16.77 0.59
N ALA A 237 12.48 15.90 1.16
CA ALA A 237 11.12 16.21 1.54
C ALA A 237 11.09 17.08 2.80
N GLN A 238 10.24 18.10 2.77
CA GLN A 238 9.97 18.94 3.93
C GLN A 238 9.38 18.10 5.07
N ILE A 239 9.97 18.20 6.26
CA ILE A 239 9.40 17.61 7.48
C ILE A 239 8.23 18.50 7.91
N LYS A 240 7.09 17.89 8.24
CA LYS A 240 5.92 18.60 8.79
C LYS A 240 5.56 18.11 10.19
N THR A 241 5.22 19.05 11.05
CA THR A 241 4.66 18.80 12.37
C THR A 241 3.26 18.20 12.29
N VAL A 242 2.76 17.66 13.42
CA VAL A 242 1.39 17.17 13.53
C VAL A 242 0.37 18.27 13.23
N GLU A 243 0.64 19.50 13.68
CA GLU A 243 -0.22 20.66 13.46
C GLU A 243 -0.26 21.09 11.99
N GLU A 244 0.90 21.15 11.32
CA GLU A 244 0.95 21.46 9.88
C GLU A 244 0.19 20.42 9.06
N LYS A 245 0.30 19.13 9.43
CA LYS A 245 -0.43 18.05 8.77
C LYS A 245 -1.93 18.10 9.00
N SER A 246 -2.39 18.33 10.23
CA SER A 246 -3.82 18.41 10.54
C SER A 246 -4.48 19.59 9.84
N ASN A 247 -3.77 20.72 9.73
CA ASN A 247 -4.24 21.91 9.02
C ASN A 247 -4.59 21.67 7.54
N LEU A 248 -3.98 20.67 6.88
CA LEU A 248 -4.25 20.36 5.47
C LEU A 248 -5.69 19.92 5.22
N PHE A 249 -6.35 19.33 6.22
CA PHE A 249 -7.69 18.76 6.09
C PHE A 249 -8.64 19.15 7.23
N ARG A 250 -8.21 20.00 8.16
CA ARG A 250 -9.03 20.47 9.31
C ARG A 250 -10.38 21.07 8.88
N LYS A 251 -10.44 21.72 7.71
CA LYS A 251 -11.71 22.22 7.14
C LYS A 251 -12.67 21.09 6.79
N ASP A 252 -12.13 19.97 6.30
CA ASP A 252 -12.89 18.79 5.91
C ASP A 252 -13.17 17.87 7.10
N PHE A 253 -12.44 17.96 8.22
CA PHE A 253 -12.63 17.16 9.43
C PHE A 253 -12.29 17.95 10.70
N PRO A 254 -13.23 18.78 11.21
CA PRO A 254 -13.02 19.58 12.42
C PRO A 254 -12.79 18.73 13.68
N GLU A 255 -13.30 17.50 13.72
CA GLU A 255 -13.14 16.57 14.84
C GLU A 255 -11.70 16.04 15.00
N ILE A 256 -10.78 16.44 14.11
CA ILE A 256 -9.37 16.07 14.16
C ILE A 256 -8.68 16.50 15.46
N ASP A 257 -9.08 17.63 16.03
CA ASP A 257 -8.44 18.16 17.24
C ASP A 257 -8.69 17.24 18.43
N SER A 258 -9.89 16.66 18.55
CA SER A 258 -10.21 15.64 19.57
C SER A 258 -9.44 14.34 19.33
N LEU A 259 -9.21 13.94 18.07
CA LEU A 259 -8.38 12.77 17.77
C LEU A 259 -6.92 13.00 18.18
N ILE A 260 -6.37 14.19 17.92
CA ILE A 260 -5.01 14.55 18.29
C ILE A 260 -4.84 14.60 19.81
N GLU A 261 -5.81 15.16 20.54
CA GLU A 261 -5.82 15.20 22.00
C GLU A 261 -5.75 13.78 22.59
N ASN A 262 -6.65 12.89 22.16
CA ASN A 262 -6.64 11.48 22.57
C ASN A 262 -5.30 10.78 22.26
N LEU A 263 -4.67 11.11 21.13
CA LEU A 263 -3.38 10.54 20.74
C LEU A 263 -2.22 11.04 21.59
N ASN A 264 -2.25 12.28 22.04
CA ASN A 264 -1.23 12.82 22.94
C ASN A 264 -1.38 12.21 24.34
N GLU A 265 -2.61 12.06 24.85
CA GLU A 265 -2.88 11.36 26.12
C GLU A 265 -2.34 9.92 26.11
N LEU A 266 -2.44 9.22 24.97
CA LEU A 266 -1.89 7.87 24.78
C LEU A 266 -0.35 7.80 24.75
N LYS A 267 0.34 8.90 24.41
CA LYS A 267 1.81 8.96 24.40
C LYS A 267 2.40 9.28 25.78
N ASP A 268 1.62 9.90 26.64
CA ASP A 268 2.01 10.30 28.00
C ASP A 268 1.79 9.18 29.05
N LEU A 269 1.29 8.02 28.63
CA LEU A 269 1.10 6.78 29.42
C LEU A 269 2.27 5.80 29.22
#